data_AF-A0A4P2Q8U1-F1
#
_entry.id   AF-A0A4P2Q8U1-F1
#
_cell.length_a   1.000
_cell.length_b   1.000
_cell.length_c   1.000
_cell.angle_alpha   90.00
_cell.angle_beta   90.00
_cell.angle_gamma   90.00
#
_symmetry.space_group_name_H-M   'P 1'
#
loop_
_entity.id
_entity.type
_entity.pdbx_description
1 polymer ?
#
loop_
_entity_poly.entity_id
_entity_poly.type
_entity_poly.pdbx_seq_one_letter_code
_entity_poly.pdbx_strand_id
1 'polypeptide(L)'
;MIGRRARWGLGGLVMAMAGCGPAPAPQAADGTRAEAAAPGPGASGASGTAGAAGASRTVGTPGAAGGVKADEAPTPAPPTSAFTPMAQIPAEIDLRLHPVEGALLVSTTHPMALEGEPMGSAIGVLKDGKIEFPKRLRLPGWWVAVVGVHGRYPDQLDLIATGTTGRTGVAEHYVLGAQGWVQRESDPGLWFTGVARMGSSLVGLVGPTMLGAPRFITLRGPRVGLTITQAPRKEPCRGWEAPLPQPEPAVRPEAFGATRDGSALSYGTDCSGESVLEVWKPGEKRATLLPVPAPSPSGGQSPGDARTLILPGPGEGEAWIVDGGVLRYHGGEPRPIDPPAKGAHVLTASAAPDGTLWAIADGALFARKGEAWEPAPLPDGVKAQDVAVGSDGAVWVAAGGAILKRGGAGEAAGAAPGPIQLQQGPPPKPRATRPFPRPGGPECPQNLVVLYTFSKTAPDDYDFPMTRKALKGRTEFSPARFVVTRDMGQRFLAAFVPSWELAKRLQERIKADVHGSTPQIVCAEPEVVRELKLDLKTGEVAK
;
A
#
# COMPACT_ATOMS: atom_id res chain seq x y z
N MET A 1 11.63 0.07 57.69
CA MET A 1 13.02 -0.19 57.24
C MET A 1 13.16 0.18 55.78
N ILE A 2 13.93 1.25 55.55
CA ILE A 2 14.68 1.68 54.34
C ILE A 2 13.92 1.71 53.00
N GLY A 3 13.39 2.90 52.68
CA GLY A 3 13.07 3.30 51.31
C GLY A 3 14.31 3.81 50.57
N ARG A 4 14.43 3.48 49.28
CA ARG A 4 15.42 4.06 48.36
C ARG A 4 14.72 4.98 47.37
N ARG A 5 15.03 6.27 47.44
CA ARG A 5 14.72 7.28 46.42
C ARG A 5 15.82 7.23 45.34
N ALA A 6 15.43 7.09 44.07
CA ALA A 6 16.32 7.30 42.93
C ALA A 6 16.35 8.80 42.58
N ARG A 7 17.55 9.39 42.61
CA ARG A 7 17.85 10.75 42.11
C ARG A 7 18.11 10.65 40.61
N TRP A 8 17.37 11.42 39.81
CA TRP A 8 17.70 11.71 38.42
C TRP A 8 18.58 12.95 38.38
N GLY A 9 19.81 12.81 37.86
CA GLY A 9 20.71 13.93 37.58
C GLY A 9 20.54 14.39 36.14
N LEU A 10 20.21 15.66 35.95
CA LEU A 10 20.30 16.35 34.66
C LEU A 10 21.77 16.62 34.34
N GLY A 11 22.34 15.88 33.39
CA GLY A 11 23.61 16.22 32.74
C GLY A 11 23.31 16.94 31.42
N GLY A 12 23.65 18.22 31.35
CA GLY A 12 23.55 19.03 30.14
C GLY A 12 24.59 18.60 29.10
N LEU A 13 24.14 18.33 27.88
CA LEU A 13 24.99 18.04 26.73
C LEU A 13 25.31 19.36 26.02
N VAL A 14 26.57 19.79 26.07
CA VAL A 14 27.10 20.91 25.28
C VAL A 14 27.54 20.34 23.93
N MET A 15 26.83 20.68 22.84
CA MET A 15 27.29 20.42 21.47
C MET A 15 28.29 21.49 21.05
N ALA A 16 29.51 21.07 20.75
CA ALA A 16 30.50 21.89 20.05
C ALA A 16 30.27 21.78 18.53
N MET A 17 30.04 22.91 17.88
CA MET A 17 30.01 23.04 16.42
C MET A 17 31.44 23.10 15.89
N ALA A 18 31.86 22.10 15.11
CA ALA A 18 33.12 22.12 14.36
C ALA A 18 32.84 22.60 12.92
N GLY A 19 33.58 23.62 12.48
CA GLY A 19 33.44 24.25 11.17
C GLY A 19 33.99 23.40 10.03
N CYS A 20 33.28 23.41 8.90
CA CYS A 20 33.71 22.79 7.65
C CYS A 20 34.80 23.64 6.96
N GLY A 21 35.95 23.03 6.68
CA GLY A 21 36.93 23.51 5.70
C GLY A 21 36.68 22.91 4.31
N PRO A 22 37.16 23.55 3.24
CA PRO A 22 36.88 23.12 1.85
C PRO A 22 37.67 21.87 1.44
N ALA A 23 37.00 20.98 0.70
CA ALA A 23 37.56 19.75 0.16
C ALA A 23 38.46 20.01 -1.07
N PRO A 24 39.56 19.25 -1.26
CA PRO A 24 40.38 19.34 -2.47
C PRO A 24 39.78 18.56 -3.65
N ALA A 25 40.07 19.05 -4.86
CA ALA A 25 39.61 18.49 -6.13
C ALA A 25 40.24 17.11 -6.45
N PRO A 26 39.53 16.20 -7.15
CA PRO A 26 40.04 14.90 -7.50
C PRO A 26 41.01 14.96 -8.70
N GLN A 27 42.15 14.29 -8.56
CA GLN A 27 43.08 13.98 -9.65
C GLN A 27 42.52 12.83 -10.50
N ALA A 28 42.63 12.99 -11.82
CA ALA A 28 42.34 11.95 -12.81
C ALA A 28 43.41 10.85 -12.77
N ALA A 29 42.98 9.60 -12.75
CA ALA A 29 43.84 8.45 -12.94
C ALA A 29 43.42 7.71 -14.22
N ASP A 30 44.31 7.76 -15.20
CA ASP A 30 44.33 6.89 -16.38
C ASP A 30 44.57 5.44 -15.96
N GLY A 31 43.75 4.53 -16.49
CA GLY A 31 43.84 3.10 -16.24
C GLY A 31 43.44 2.31 -17.47
N THR A 32 44.45 1.70 -18.08
CA THR A 32 44.46 0.92 -19.32
C THR A 32 43.43 -0.22 -19.39
N ARG A 33 42.78 -0.30 -20.55
CA ARG A 33 41.81 -1.31 -20.99
C ARG A 33 42.53 -2.62 -21.36
N ALA A 34 42.18 -3.72 -20.69
CA ALA A 34 42.60 -5.06 -21.10
C ALA A 34 41.63 -5.63 -22.14
N GLU A 35 42.22 -6.18 -23.20
CA GLU A 35 41.63 -6.72 -24.41
C GLU A 35 41.04 -8.12 -24.14
N ALA A 36 39.75 -8.31 -24.45
CA ALA A 36 39.06 -9.58 -24.31
C ALA A 36 39.17 -10.39 -25.61
N ALA A 37 39.63 -11.63 -25.48
CA ALA A 37 39.76 -12.61 -26.55
C ALA A 37 38.38 -13.11 -27.04
N ALA A 38 38.25 -13.25 -28.35
CA ALA A 38 37.09 -13.77 -29.06
C ALA A 38 36.94 -15.30 -28.93
N PRO A 39 35.71 -15.84 -28.95
CA PRO A 39 35.45 -17.22 -29.35
C PRO A 39 35.04 -17.32 -30.82
N GLY A 40 35.62 -18.31 -31.51
CA GLY A 40 35.41 -18.61 -32.93
C GLY A 40 34.06 -19.28 -33.27
N PRO A 41 33.76 -19.46 -34.56
CA PRO A 41 32.44 -19.85 -35.05
C PRO A 41 32.28 -21.38 -35.13
N GLY A 42 31.21 -21.90 -34.52
CA GLY A 42 30.82 -23.30 -34.57
C GLY A 42 29.59 -23.55 -35.47
N ALA A 43 29.84 -24.21 -36.59
CA ALA A 43 28.99 -25.17 -37.32
C ALA A 43 27.46 -24.94 -37.40
N SER A 44 27.03 -24.43 -38.56
CA SER A 44 25.67 -24.56 -39.09
C SER A 44 25.45 -25.96 -39.69
N GLY A 45 24.55 -26.74 -39.09
CA GLY A 45 24.08 -28.02 -39.60
C GLY A 45 22.94 -27.88 -40.61
N ALA A 46 23.01 -28.70 -41.66
CA ALA A 46 22.15 -28.77 -42.83
C ALA A 46 20.64 -28.94 -42.54
N SER A 47 19.81 -28.17 -43.24
CA SER A 47 18.39 -28.47 -43.47
C SER A 47 18.22 -28.95 -44.92
N GLY A 48 17.73 -30.18 -45.08
CA GLY A 48 17.52 -30.84 -46.36
C GLY A 48 16.36 -30.27 -47.17
N THR A 49 16.56 -30.29 -48.49
CA THR A 49 15.60 -30.02 -49.56
C THR A 49 14.85 -31.28 -49.98
N ALA A 50 13.53 -31.18 -50.15
CA ALA A 50 12.66 -31.87 -51.13
C ALA A 50 11.21 -31.52 -50.73
N GLY A 51 10.25 -31.18 -51.59
CA GLY A 51 10.17 -31.13 -53.04
C GLY A 51 8.68 -31.05 -53.42
N ALA A 52 8.42 -30.36 -54.53
CA ALA A 52 7.36 -30.60 -55.52
C ALA A 52 5.90 -30.15 -55.29
N ALA A 53 5.42 -29.54 -56.39
CA ALA A 53 4.10 -29.69 -57.03
C ALA A 53 2.94 -28.77 -56.63
N GLY A 54 2.98 -27.59 -57.25
CA GLY A 54 1.94 -27.01 -58.11
C GLY A 54 0.55 -27.64 -58.17
N ALA A 55 -0.46 -26.80 -57.92
CA ALA A 55 -1.76 -26.90 -58.58
C ALA A 55 -2.39 -25.49 -58.71
N SER A 56 -2.36 -24.95 -59.92
CA SER A 56 -3.24 -23.86 -60.36
C SER A 56 -4.70 -24.26 -60.15
N ARG A 57 -5.49 -23.41 -59.47
CA ARG A 57 -6.94 -23.41 -59.57
C ARG A 57 -7.44 -22.02 -59.95
N THR A 58 -7.81 -21.93 -61.22
CA THR A 58 -8.98 -21.26 -61.78
C THR A 58 -9.61 -20.13 -60.96
N VAL A 59 -9.42 -18.92 -61.48
CA VAL A 59 -10.23 -17.73 -61.23
C VAL A 59 -11.63 -17.97 -61.82
N GLY A 60 -12.63 -18.11 -60.95
CA GLY A 60 -14.05 -18.13 -61.30
C GLY A 60 -14.70 -16.79 -60.97
N THR A 61 -15.30 -16.18 -61.99
CA THR A 61 -16.08 -14.93 -61.97
C THR A 61 -17.31 -15.04 -61.04
N PRO A 62 -17.69 -13.97 -60.32
CA PRO A 62 -18.65 -14.04 -59.22
C PRO A 62 -20.09 -14.18 -59.70
N GLY A 63 -20.74 -15.27 -59.29
CA GLY A 63 -22.20 -15.41 -59.37
C GLY A 63 -22.86 -14.64 -58.23
N ALA A 64 -23.78 -13.74 -58.58
CA ALA A 64 -24.67 -13.06 -57.66
C ALA A 64 -25.63 -14.07 -57.00
N ALA A 65 -25.21 -14.64 -55.88
CA ALA A 65 -26.06 -15.43 -55.00
C ALA A 65 -26.69 -14.51 -53.97
N GLY A 66 -28.03 -14.54 -53.89
CA GLY A 66 -28.82 -13.75 -52.97
C GLY A 66 -28.34 -13.93 -51.52
N GLY A 67 -28.10 -12.81 -50.85
CA GLY A 67 -27.68 -12.77 -49.46
C GLY A 67 -28.77 -13.33 -48.55
N VAL A 68 -28.65 -14.60 -48.21
CA VAL A 68 -29.22 -15.13 -46.98
C VAL A 68 -28.48 -14.40 -45.86
N LYS A 69 -29.16 -13.52 -45.12
CA LYS A 69 -28.64 -12.98 -43.87
C LYS A 69 -28.28 -14.18 -43.01
N ALA A 70 -26.98 -14.44 -42.87
CA ALA A 70 -26.49 -15.40 -41.89
C ALA A 70 -27.01 -14.90 -40.55
N ASP A 71 -27.92 -15.65 -39.93
CA ASP A 71 -28.40 -15.36 -38.59
C ASP A 71 -27.17 -15.22 -37.70
N GLU A 72 -26.99 -14.02 -37.16
CA GLU A 72 -25.90 -13.69 -36.27
C GLU A 72 -25.95 -14.69 -35.11
N ALA A 73 -24.92 -15.53 -35.03
CA ALA A 73 -24.87 -16.58 -34.01
C ALA A 73 -25.10 -15.92 -32.65
N PRO A 74 -26.05 -16.42 -31.85
CA PRO A 74 -26.42 -15.79 -30.59
C PRO A 74 -25.16 -15.57 -29.76
N THR A 75 -24.92 -14.32 -29.35
CA THR A 75 -23.79 -13.99 -28.49
C THR A 75 -23.89 -14.86 -27.23
N PRO A 76 -22.86 -15.66 -26.90
CA PRO A 76 -22.92 -16.53 -25.72
C PRO A 76 -23.22 -15.69 -24.49
N ALA A 77 -24.15 -16.15 -23.66
CA ALA A 77 -24.51 -15.47 -22.43
C ALA A 77 -23.26 -15.26 -21.55
N PRO A 78 -23.12 -14.10 -20.88
CA PRO A 78 -21.98 -13.86 -20.01
C PRO A 78 -21.90 -14.94 -18.92
N PRO A 79 -20.69 -15.38 -18.55
CA PRO A 79 -20.54 -16.41 -17.53
C PRO A 79 -21.07 -15.92 -16.19
N THR A 80 -21.95 -16.72 -15.56
CA THR A 80 -22.51 -16.38 -14.24
C THR A 80 -21.44 -16.47 -13.16
N SER A 81 -21.39 -15.49 -12.26
CA SER A 81 -20.45 -15.49 -11.14
C SER A 81 -20.73 -16.66 -10.17
N ALA A 82 -19.67 -17.34 -9.74
CA ALA A 82 -19.73 -18.38 -8.72
C ALA A 82 -19.63 -17.84 -7.28
N PHE A 83 -19.61 -16.52 -7.11
CA PHE A 83 -19.47 -15.87 -5.81
C PHE A 83 -20.81 -15.43 -5.26
N THR A 84 -21.04 -15.75 -3.98
CA THR A 84 -22.24 -15.34 -3.24
C THR A 84 -21.94 -14.12 -2.39
N PRO A 85 -22.75 -13.06 -2.43
CA PRO A 85 -22.57 -11.92 -1.55
C PRO A 85 -22.88 -12.32 -0.10
N MET A 86 -21.98 -11.96 0.81
CA MET A 86 -22.06 -12.29 2.23
C MET A 86 -22.37 -11.08 3.10
N ALA A 87 -21.82 -9.90 2.80
CA ALA A 87 -22.10 -8.68 3.55
C ALA A 87 -21.94 -7.44 2.67
N GLN A 88 -22.66 -6.38 3.01
CA GLN A 88 -22.45 -5.04 2.47
C GLN A 88 -21.24 -4.39 3.16
N ILE A 89 -20.35 -3.79 2.36
CA ILE A 89 -19.29 -2.89 2.78
C ILE A 89 -19.86 -1.46 2.69
N PRO A 90 -19.75 -0.65 3.77
CA PRO A 90 -20.10 0.77 3.71
C PRO A 90 -19.24 1.50 2.67
N ALA A 91 -19.84 2.40 1.89
CA ALA A 91 -19.20 3.03 0.72
C ALA A 91 -17.94 3.85 1.07
N GLU A 92 -17.81 4.26 2.32
CA GLU A 92 -16.73 5.09 2.85
C GLU A 92 -15.53 4.26 3.34
N ILE A 93 -15.62 2.93 3.29
CA ILE A 93 -14.64 2.04 3.92
C ILE A 93 -13.93 1.18 2.89
N ASP A 94 -12.64 1.42 2.75
CA ASP A 94 -11.72 0.49 2.12
C ASP A 94 -11.28 -0.55 3.16
N LEU A 95 -11.42 -1.84 2.83
CA LEU A 95 -11.15 -2.95 3.73
C LEU A 95 -10.03 -3.85 3.20
N ARG A 96 -9.34 -4.52 4.13
CA ARG A 96 -8.55 -5.72 3.87
C ARG A 96 -9.18 -6.93 4.54
N LEU A 97 -9.06 -8.08 3.90
CA LEU A 97 -9.61 -9.35 4.35
C LEU A 97 -8.54 -10.18 5.06
N HIS A 98 -8.88 -10.69 6.25
CA HIS A 98 -8.00 -11.51 7.08
C HIS A 98 -8.74 -12.76 7.55
N PRO A 99 -8.80 -13.82 6.73
CA PRO A 99 -9.40 -15.07 7.16
C PRO A 99 -8.52 -15.70 8.24
N VAL A 100 -9.13 -16.02 9.36
CA VAL A 100 -8.50 -16.69 10.51
C VAL A 100 -9.32 -17.92 10.87
N GLU A 101 -8.78 -18.80 11.72
CA GLU A 101 -9.56 -19.95 12.18
C GLU A 101 -10.81 -19.45 12.92
N GLY A 102 -11.99 -19.88 12.43
CA GLY A 102 -13.29 -19.57 13.01
C GLY A 102 -13.94 -18.25 12.59
N ALA A 103 -13.29 -17.38 11.80
CA ALA A 103 -13.89 -16.12 11.37
C ALA A 103 -13.22 -15.51 10.12
N LEU A 104 -13.97 -14.64 9.42
CA LEU A 104 -13.37 -13.64 8.55
C LEU A 104 -13.29 -12.32 9.32
N LEU A 105 -12.07 -11.83 9.53
CA LEU A 105 -11.82 -10.48 10.04
C LEU A 105 -11.59 -9.53 8.87
N VAL A 106 -11.91 -8.26 9.09
CA VAL A 106 -11.64 -7.20 8.14
C VAL A 106 -10.92 -6.04 8.83
N SER A 107 -9.99 -5.38 8.15
CA SER A 107 -9.32 -4.18 8.68
C SER A 107 -9.55 -3.00 7.75
N THR A 108 -9.79 -1.81 8.31
CA THR A 108 -9.84 -0.58 7.50
C THR A 108 -8.44 -0.23 7.01
N THR A 109 -8.29 0.19 5.76
CA THR A 109 -6.99 0.69 5.24
C THR A 109 -6.75 2.14 5.64
N HIS A 110 -7.84 2.90 5.82
CA HIS A 110 -7.82 4.28 6.27
C HIS A 110 -8.30 4.38 7.73
N PRO A 111 -7.76 5.34 8.50
CA PRO A 111 -8.28 5.62 9.84
C PRO A 111 -9.74 6.04 9.76
N MET A 112 -10.58 5.45 10.62
CA MET A 112 -11.97 5.82 10.75
C MET A 112 -12.21 6.54 12.07
N ALA A 113 -13.03 7.58 12.04
CA ALA A 113 -13.61 8.15 13.25
C ALA A 113 -14.83 7.31 13.62
N LEU A 114 -14.71 6.53 14.69
CA LEU A 114 -15.88 5.91 15.33
C LEU A 114 -16.44 6.91 16.34
N GLU A 115 -17.76 6.94 16.49
CA GLU A 115 -18.45 7.91 17.34
C GLU A 115 -17.86 7.93 18.77
N GLY A 116 -17.35 9.11 19.17
CA GLY A 116 -16.77 9.34 20.50
C GLY A 116 -15.31 8.88 20.67
N GLU A 117 -14.61 8.49 19.61
CA GLU A 117 -13.28 7.86 19.71
C GLU A 117 -12.23 8.56 18.82
N PRO A 118 -10.93 8.48 19.18
CA PRO A 118 -9.86 8.95 18.31
C PRO A 118 -9.84 8.18 16.99
N MET A 119 -9.46 8.86 15.90
CA MET A 119 -9.28 8.22 14.59
C MET A 119 -8.22 7.12 14.67
N GLY A 120 -8.60 5.91 14.27
CA GLY A 120 -7.72 4.76 14.24
C GLY A 120 -8.19 3.73 13.22
N SER A 121 -7.35 2.73 12.97
CA SER A 121 -7.75 1.59 12.14
C SER A 121 -8.64 0.66 12.95
N ALA A 122 -9.72 0.21 12.34
CA ALA A 122 -10.69 -0.66 13.00
C ALA A 122 -10.57 -2.09 12.45
N ILE A 123 -10.63 -3.06 13.35
CA ILE A 123 -10.81 -4.47 12.99
C ILE A 123 -12.26 -4.84 13.20
N GLY A 124 -12.91 -5.26 12.12
CA GLY A 124 -14.25 -5.81 12.12
C GLY A 124 -14.24 -7.33 12.04
N VAL A 125 -15.36 -7.94 12.41
CA VAL A 125 -15.64 -9.38 12.21
C VAL A 125 -16.88 -9.51 11.35
N LEU A 126 -16.82 -10.37 10.32
CA LEU A 126 -18.00 -10.75 9.56
C LEU A 126 -18.84 -11.72 10.39
N LYS A 127 -20.06 -11.33 10.74
CA LYS A 127 -21.00 -12.13 11.51
C LYS A 127 -22.42 -11.93 10.98
N ASP A 128 -23.13 -13.02 10.70
CA ASP A 128 -24.54 -13.02 10.26
C ASP A 128 -24.81 -12.04 9.10
N GLY A 129 -23.87 -12.00 8.14
CA GLY A 129 -23.92 -11.14 6.96
C GLY A 129 -23.69 -9.65 7.21
N LYS A 130 -23.16 -9.28 8.38
CA LYS A 130 -22.80 -7.91 8.75
C LYS A 130 -21.35 -7.82 9.21
N ILE A 131 -20.73 -6.67 8.97
CA ILE A 131 -19.41 -6.36 9.51
C ILE A 131 -19.62 -5.64 10.85
N GLU A 132 -19.30 -6.32 11.95
CA GLU A 132 -19.34 -5.74 13.28
C GLU A 132 -17.96 -5.24 13.68
N PHE A 133 -17.86 -4.01 14.20
CA PHE A 133 -16.61 -3.43 14.73
C PHE A 133 -16.66 -3.37 16.26
N PRO A 134 -16.52 -4.51 16.96
CA PRO A 134 -16.64 -4.56 18.40
C PRO A 134 -15.53 -3.74 19.07
N LYS A 135 -15.85 -3.06 20.18
CA LYS A 135 -14.90 -2.20 20.91
C LYS A 135 -13.58 -2.92 21.23
N ARG A 136 -13.63 -4.21 21.58
CA ARG A 136 -12.45 -5.02 21.91
C ARG A 136 -11.45 -5.19 20.74
N LEU A 137 -11.90 -5.04 19.50
CA LEU A 137 -11.05 -5.21 18.30
C LEU A 137 -10.53 -3.87 17.75
N ARG A 138 -10.84 -2.75 18.41
CA ARG A 138 -10.33 -1.43 18.01
C ARG A 138 -8.85 -1.34 18.33
N LEU A 139 -8.03 -0.95 17.35
CA LEU A 139 -6.60 -0.77 17.59
C LEU A 139 -6.34 0.56 18.31
N PRO A 140 -5.51 0.55 19.35
CA PRO A 140 -4.97 1.79 19.89
C PRO A 140 -3.98 2.40 18.88
N GLY A 141 -3.75 3.70 18.98
CA GLY A 141 -2.72 4.38 18.20
C GLY A 141 -3.24 5.12 16.97
N TRP A 142 -2.35 5.92 16.39
CA TRP A 142 -2.63 6.86 15.31
C TRP A 142 -1.96 6.36 14.02
N TRP A 143 -2.71 6.28 12.91
CA TRP A 143 -2.21 5.88 11.58
C TRP A 143 -1.50 4.52 11.53
N VAL A 144 -2.18 3.48 12.00
CA VAL A 144 -1.67 2.10 11.95
C VAL A 144 -2.26 1.37 10.75
N ALA A 145 -1.43 0.90 9.82
CA ALA A 145 -1.85 0.00 8.74
C ALA A 145 -1.70 -1.46 9.18
N VAL A 146 -2.78 -2.23 9.10
CA VAL A 146 -2.77 -3.66 9.45
C VAL A 146 -2.10 -4.43 8.33
N VAL A 147 -1.00 -5.10 8.67
CA VAL A 147 -0.23 -5.93 7.73
C VAL A 147 -0.84 -7.32 7.65
N GLY A 148 -1.22 -7.90 8.79
CA GLY A 148 -1.83 -9.22 8.85
C GLY A 148 -2.44 -9.54 10.22
N VAL A 149 -3.44 -10.40 10.22
CA VAL A 149 -4.04 -10.99 11.43
C VAL A 149 -3.97 -12.50 11.33
N HIS A 150 -3.47 -13.14 12.39
CA HIS A 150 -3.17 -14.57 12.41
C HIS A 150 -3.71 -15.25 13.66
N GLY A 151 -4.05 -16.54 13.54
CA GLY A 151 -4.47 -17.38 14.66
C GLY A 151 -5.94 -17.76 14.59
N ARG A 152 -6.61 -17.77 15.75
CA ARG A 152 -7.97 -18.26 15.92
C ARG A 152 -8.83 -17.25 16.68
N TYR A 153 -9.99 -16.94 16.12
CA TYR A 153 -10.98 -16.08 16.76
C TYR A 153 -11.89 -16.90 17.69
N PRO A 154 -12.31 -16.39 18.87
CA PRO A 154 -12.09 -15.03 19.37
C PRO A 154 -10.87 -14.84 20.28
N ASP A 155 -10.15 -15.89 20.66
CA ASP A 155 -9.29 -15.82 21.84
C ASP A 155 -7.79 -15.85 21.56
N GLN A 156 -7.36 -16.17 20.33
CA GLN A 156 -5.97 -16.47 20.03
C GLN A 156 -5.49 -15.79 18.75
N LEU A 157 -5.64 -14.47 18.71
CA LEU A 157 -5.21 -13.64 17.59
C LEU A 157 -3.90 -12.90 17.87
N ASP A 158 -3.01 -12.96 16.89
CA ASP A 158 -1.90 -12.03 16.72
C ASP A 158 -2.25 -11.06 15.59
N LEU A 159 -1.98 -9.78 15.80
CA LEU A 159 -2.08 -8.76 14.79
C LEU A 159 -0.72 -8.08 14.65
N ILE A 160 -0.26 -7.95 13.42
CA ILE A 160 0.91 -7.14 13.11
C ILE A 160 0.50 -5.94 12.28
N ALA A 161 1.14 -4.83 12.62
CA ALA A 161 0.75 -3.54 12.15
C ALA A 161 1.99 -2.68 11.90
N THR A 162 1.89 -1.81 10.92
CA THR A 162 2.92 -0.86 10.54
C THR A 162 2.28 0.51 10.63
N GLY A 163 2.82 1.39 11.49
CA GLY A 163 2.28 2.73 11.71
C GLY A 163 3.33 3.82 11.53
N THR A 164 2.98 5.04 11.92
CA THR A 164 3.92 6.16 11.98
C THR A 164 3.67 7.00 13.22
N THR A 165 4.76 7.47 13.84
CA THR A 165 4.73 8.47 14.91
C THR A 165 4.56 9.90 14.37
N GLY A 166 4.41 10.05 13.06
CA GLY A 166 4.50 11.33 12.35
C GLY A 166 5.94 11.77 12.08
N ARG A 167 6.94 11.07 12.64
CA ARG A 167 8.38 11.30 12.38
C ARG A 167 9.06 10.08 11.79
N THR A 168 8.77 8.91 12.34
CA THR A 168 9.34 7.64 11.89
C THR A 168 8.27 6.57 11.88
N GLY A 169 8.51 5.53 11.09
CA GLY A 169 7.68 4.35 11.09
C GLY A 169 7.73 3.58 12.41
N VAL A 170 6.70 2.78 12.68
CA VAL A 170 6.66 1.89 13.85
C VAL A 170 6.16 0.52 13.42
N ALA A 171 6.87 -0.53 13.81
CA ALA A 171 6.40 -1.90 13.71
C ALA A 171 5.75 -2.28 15.03
N GLU A 172 4.49 -2.71 15.00
CA GLU A 172 3.70 -3.01 16.18
C GLU A 172 3.13 -4.43 16.13
N HIS A 173 3.29 -5.16 17.23
CA HIS A 173 2.70 -6.48 17.42
C HIS A 173 1.71 -6.42 18.56
N TYR A 174 0.48 -6.87 18.29
CA TYR A 174 -0.60 -6.96 19.24
C TYR A 174 -1.06 -8.39 19.40
N VAL A 175 -1.46 -8.76 20.62
CA VAL A 175 -2.20 -10.00 20.88
C VAL A 175 -3.59 -9.66 21.41
N LEU A 176 -4.60 -10.41 21.00
CA LEU A 176 -5.95 -10.20 21.51
C LEU A 176 -6.08 -10.84 22.90
N GLY A 177 -6.35 -10.02 23.91
CA GLY A 177 -6.73 -10.44 25.26
C GLY A 177 -8.22 -10.29 25.52
N ALA A 178 -8.66 -10.65 26.73
CA ALA A 178 -10.07 -10.61 27.12
C ALA A 178 -10.72 -9.20 27.00
N GLN A 179 -9.92 -8.14 27.23
CA GLN A 179 -10.37 -6.74 27.17
C GLN A 179 -10.07 -6.05 25.83
N GLY A 180 -9.41 -6.75 24.90
CA GLY A 180 -9.00 -6.21 23.60
C GLY A 180 -7.51 -6.36 23.33
N TRP A 181 -7.00 -5.62 22.36
CA TRP A 181 -5.60 -5.70 21.93
C TRP A 181 -4.62 -5.29 23.03
N VAL A 182 -3.62 -6.13 23.25
CA VAL A 182 -2.48 -5.87 24.13
C VAL A 182 -1.23 -5.79 23.26
N GLN A 183 -0.60 -4.62 23.22
CA GLN A 183 0.66 -4.43 22.51
C GLN A 183 1.77 -5.24 23.19
N ARG A 184 2.44 -6.09 22.43
CA ARG A 184 3.58 -6.90 22.88
C ARG A 184 4.91 -6.28 22.49
N GLU A 185 4.99 -5.73 21.29
CA GLU A 185 6.20 -5.13 20.75
C GLU A 185 5.85 -3.85 19.98
N SER A 186 6.76 -2.87 20.06
CA SER A 186 6.66 -1.57 19.41
C SER A 186 8.06 -1.08 19.09
N ASP A 187 8.43 -1.15 17.81
CA ASP A 187 9.76 -0.76 17.35
C ASP A 187 9.70 0.51 16.51
N PRO A 188 9.94 1.69 17.11
CA PRO A 188 10.08 2.92 16.34
C PRO A 188 11.32 2.84 15.45
N GLY A 189 11.21 3.32 14.22
CA GLY A 189 12.26 3.21 13.20
C GLY A 189 12.04 2.06 12.21
N LEU A 190 11.19 1.08 12.54
CA LEU A 190 11.00 -0.15 11.77
C LEU A 190 9.57 -0.29 11.23
N TRP A 191 9.38 -1.15 10.23
CA TRP A 191 8.09 -1.60 9.72
C TRP A 191 8.10 -3.11 9.50
N PHE A 192 6.97 -3.77 9.70
CA PHE A 192 6.82 -5.16 9.27
C PHE A 192 6.79 -5.24 7.75
N THR A 193 7.62 -6.10 7.18
CA THR A 193 7.63 -6.43 5.74
C THR A 193 6.82 -7.69 5.44
N GLY A 194 6.47 -8.48 6.46
CA GLY A 194 5.59 -9.62 6.32
C GLY A 194 5.72 -10.60 7.48
N VAL A 195 5.02 -11.74 7.36
CA VAL A 195 4.98 -12.80 8.36
C VAL A 195 5.07 -14.15 7.68
N ALA A 196 5.84 -15.04 8.31
CA ALA A 196 6.01 -16.41 7.92
C ALA A 196 5.56 -17.36 9.04
N ARG A 197 4.95 -18.47 8.65
CA ARG A 197 4.81 -19.62 9.53
C ARG A 197 5.99 -20.56 9.29
N MET A 198 6.78 -20.81 10.33
CA MET A 198 7.96 -21.68 10.29
C MET A 198 7.76 -22.81 11.29
N GLY A 199 7.21 -23.93 10.83
CA GLY A 199 6.75 -25.00 11.69
C GLY A 199 5.64 -24.54 12.65
N SER A 200 5.92 -24.55 13.96
CA SER A 200 4.99 -24.09 15.00
C SER A 200 5.17 -22.61 15.36
N SER A 201 6.16 -21.93 14.77
CA SER A 201 6.45 -20.52 15.05
C SER A 201 5.80 -19.60 14.04
N LEU A 202 5.31 -18.46 14.53
CA LEU A 202 4.93 -17.31 13.72
C LEU A 202 6.06 -16.29 13.83
N VAL A 203 6.66 -15.94 12.69
CA VAL A 203 7.84 -15.07 12.63
C VAL A 203 7.52 -13.87 11.76
N GLY A 204 7.76 -12.67 12.26
CA GLY A 204 7.77 -11.44 11.47
C GLY A 204 9.19 -11.05 11.08
N LEU A 205 9.34 -10.42 9.94
CA LEU A 205 10.53 -9.67 9.58
C LEU A 205 10.20 -8.18 9.66
N VAL A 206 11.01 -7.45 10.42
CA VAL A 206 10.95 -6.00 10.42
C VAL A 206 12.11 -5.45 9.60
N GLY A 207 11.81 -4.44 8.78
CA GLY A 207 12.76 -3.70 7.95
C GLY A 207 12.90 -2.25 8.41
N PRO A 208 14.00 -1.58 8.06
CA PRO A 208 14.21 -0.18 8.42
C PRO A 208 13.33 0.75 7.59
N THR A 209 12.78 1.76 8.26
CA THR A 209 12.02 2.85 7.61
C THR A 209 12.95 4.01 7.27
N MET A 210 13.75 4.39 8.27
CA MET A 210 14.86 5.35 8.16
C MET A 210 16.05 4.90 9.00
N LEU A 211 15.80 4.26 10.16
CA LEU A 211 16.82 3.89 11.13
C LEU A 211 16.65 2.44 11.56
N GLY A 212 17.76 1.79 11.90
CA GLY A 212 17.79 0.42 12.44
C GLY A 212 18.25 -0.62 11.43
N ALA A 213 18.55 -1.81 11.93
CA ALA A 213 18.83 -2.98 11.10
C ALA A 213 17.59 -3.85 11.04
N PRO A 214 17.31 -4.50 9.89
CA PRO A 214 16.26 -5.49 9.83
C PRO A 214 16.54 -6.61 10.83
N ARG A 215 15.49 -7.22 11.38
CA ARG A 215 15.59 -8.34 12.32
C ARG A 215 14.35 -9.23 12.31
N PHE A 216 14.54 -10.47 12.70
CA PHE A 216 13.43 -11.40 12.92
C PHE A 216 12.82 -11.23 14.31
N ILE A 217 11.50 -11.31 14.37
CA ILE A 217 10.70 -11.29 15.59
C ILE A 217 9.90 -12.58 15.64
N THR A 218 10.09 -13.38 16.68
CA THR A 218 9.21 -14.53 16.93
C THR A 218 7.96 -14.03 17.65
N LEU A 219 6.85 -13.94 16.93
CA LEU A 219 5.58 -13.44 17.42
C LEU A 219 4.86 -14.49 18.28
N ARG A 220 4.96 -15.76 17.87
CA ARG A 220 4.37 -16.93 18.57
C ARG A 220 5.27 -18.16 18.38
N GLY A 221 5.30 -19.04 19.38
CA GLY A 221 5.99 -20.34 19.31
C GLY A 221 7.49 -20.26 19.68
N PRO A 222 8.25 -21.34 19.44
CA PRO A 222 9.69 -21.39 19.73
C PRO A 222 10.47 -20.32 18.97
N ARG A 223 11.52 -19.77 19.61
CA ARG A 223 12.38 -18.76 18.99
C ARG A 223 13.05 -19.33 17.74
N VAL A 224 12.92 -18.60 16.64
CA VAL A 224 13.58 -18.92 15.36
C VAL A 224 14.92 -18.20 15.27
N GLY A 225 15.97 -18.93 14.85
CA GLY A 225 17.37 -18.49 14.87
C GLY A 225 17.95 -18.09 13.51
N LEU A 226 17.19 -17.36 12.69
CA LEU A 226 17.65 -16.87 11.39
C LEU A 226 18.60 -15.67 11.54
N THR A 227 19.52 -15.52 10.59
CA THR A 227 20.50 -14.44 10.51
C THR A 227 20.39 -13.75 9.16
N ILE A 228 20.29 -12.41 9.17
CA ILE A 228 20.22 -11.59 7.96
C ILE A 228 21.61 -11.44 7.35
N THR A 229 21.69 -11.65 6.04
CA THR A 229 22.92 -11.49 5.28
C THR A 229 23.35 -10.02 5.30
N GLN A 230 24.61 -9.77 5.61
CA GLN A 230 25.18 -8.42 5.68
C GLN A 230 25.80 -8.04 4.35
N ALA A 231 25.66 -6.78 3.95
CA ALA A 231 26.28 -6.23 2.77
C ALA A 231 27.82 -6.30 2.87
N PRO A 232 28.53 -6.44 1.74
CA PRO A 232 29.98 -6.34 1.71
C PRO A 232 30.43 -4.97 2.23
N ARG A 233 31.36 -4.93 3.20
CA ARG A 233 31.83 -3.68 3.83
C ARG A 233 32.50 -2.66 2.90
N LYS A 234 32.81 -3.03 1.65
CA LYS A 234 33.70 -2.26 0.78
C LYS A 234 33.00 -1.13 0.03
N GLU A 235 31.68 -1.17 -0.11
CA GLU A 235 30.93 -0.18 -0.88
C GLU A 235 29.62 0.17 -0.15
N PRO A 236 29.30 1.46 0.04
CA PRO A 236 28.02 1.87 0.62
C PRO A 236 26.87 1.52 -0.34
N CYS A 237 25.75 1.06 0.20
CA CYS A 237 24.57 0.75 -0.61
C CYS A 237 24.00 2.02 -1.26
N ARG A 238 23.82 2.02 -2.58
CA ARG A 238 23.36 3.22 -3.31
C ARG A 238 21.92 3.55 -2.94
N GLY A 239 21.64 4.83 -2.71
CA GLY A 239 20.28 5.31 -2.46
C GLY A 239 19.74 5.04 -1.05
N TRP A 240 20.57 4.55 -0.13
CA TRP A 240 20.22 4.42 1.28
C TRP A 240 20.78 5.64 2.01
N GLU A 241 19.92 6.33 2.78
CA GLU A 241 20.27 7.61 3.40
C GLU A 241 21.30 7.42 4.52
N ALA A 242 22.50 8.01 4.34
CA ALA A 242 23.63 8.11 5.27
C ALA A 242 24.18 6.78 5.85
N PRO A 243 25.51 6.64 6.00
CA PRO A 243 26.09 5.43 6.56
C PRO A 243 25.54 5.19 7.97
N LEU A 244 24.80 4.11 8.14
CA LEU A 244 24.34 3.68 9.46
C LEU A 244 25.55 3.21 10.28
N PRO A 245 25.56 3.41 11.61
CA PRO A 245 26.61 2.89 12.48
C PRO A 245 26.61 1.35 12.58
N GLN A 246 25.63 0.69 11.99
CA GLN A 246 25.48 -0.76 11.95
C GLN A 246 25.79 -1.29 10.55
N PRO A 247 26.31 -2.53 10.43
CA PRO A 247 26.50 -3.15 9.12
C PRO A 247 25.16 -3.18 8.38
N GLU A 248 25.19 -2.75 7.12
CA GLU A 248 24.00 -2.70 6.26
C GLU A 248 23.59 -4.13 5.90
N PRO A 249 22.29 -4.47 5.89
CA PRO A 249 21.83 -5.74 5.34
C PRO A 249 22.10 -5.78 3.83
N ALA A 250 22.40 -6.97 3.29
CA ALA A 250 22.60 -7.17 1.86
C ALA A 250 21.31 -6.99 1.06
N VAL A 251 20.15 -7.09 1.73
CA VAL A 251 18.82 -6.93 1.15
C VAL A 251 18.01 -5.96 2.01
N ARG A 252 17.39 -4.95 1.39
CA ARG A 252 16.31 -4.16 2.00
C ARG A 252 15.02 -4.93 1.82
N PRO A 253 14.45 -5.54 2.88
CA PRO A 253 13.26 -6.33 2.74
C PRO A 253 12.05 -5.45 2.42
N GLU A 254 11.22 -5.90 1.49
CA GLU A 254 9.92 -5.32 1.12
C GLU A 254 8.78 -6.30 1.40
N ALA A 255 9.03 -7.59 1.23
CA ALA A 255 8.10 -8.66 1.57
C ALA A 255 8.78 -9.80 2.33
N PHE A 256 8.04 -10.43 3.23
CA PHE A 256 8.50 -11.62 3.97
C PHE A 256 7.40 -12.69 4.05
N GLY A 257 7.79 -13.94 3.84
CA GLY A 257 6.88 -15.08 3.91
C GLY A 257 7.64 -16.40 3.99
N ALA A 258 6.91 -17.51 3.86
CA ALA A 258 7.49 -18.85 3.83
C ALA A 258 6.76 -19.78 2.88
N THR A 259 7.49 -20.77 2.41
CA THR A 259 6.99 -21.97 1.74
C THR A 259 6.31 -22.91 2.75
N ARG A 260 5.62 -23.93 2.26
CA ARG A 260 4.91 -24.92 3.11
C ARG A 260 5.83 -25.76 3.99
N ASP A 261 7.02 -26.07 3.50
CA ASP A 261 8.05 -26.83 4.23
C ASP A 261 8.79 -25.97 5.28
N GLY A 262 8.48 -24.68 5.37
CA GLY A 262 9.04 -23.76 6.35
C GLY A 262 10.34 -23.07 5.91
N SER A 263 10.69 -23.11 4.62
CA SER A 263 11.72 -22.22 4.07
C SER A 263 11.24 -20.77 4.21
N ALA A 264 12.05 -19.92 4.84
CA ALA A 264 11.75 -18.49 4.94
C ALA A 264 12.32 -17.76 3.73
N LEU A 265 11.58 -16.78 3.22
CA LEU A 265 11.96 -15.98 2.07
C LEU A 265 11.76 -14.50 2.41
N SER A 266 12.74 -13.68 2.02
CA SER A 266 12.67 -12.21 2.07
C SER A 266 12.95 -11.66 0.69
N TYR A 267 12.01 -10.89 0.15
CA TYR A 267 12.13 -10.25 -1.16
C TYR A 267 12.32 -8.76 -0.98
N GLY A 268 13.17 -8.16 -1.80
CA GLY A 268 13.36 -6.72 -1.84
C GLY A 268 14.52 -6.34 -2.75
N THR A 269 15.26 -5.29 -2.40
CA THR A 269 16.34 -4.73 -3.23
C THR A 269 17.71 -4.86 -2.57
N ASP A 270 18.74 -5.13 -3.36
CA ASP A 270 20.12 -5.16 -2.90
C ASP A 270 20.77 -3.76 -2.88
N CYS A 271 22.08 -3.70 -2.62
CA CYS A 271 22.85 -2.45 -2.56
C CYS A 271 23.06 -1.77 -3.92
N SER A 272 22.81 -2.47 -5.02
CA SER A 272 22.80 -1.92 -6.38
C SER A 272 21.42 -1.42 -6.80
N GLY A 273 20.38 -1.74 -6.02
CA GLY A 273 18.98 -1.46 -6.34
C GLY A 273 18.33 -2.54 -7.19
N GLU A 274 18.98 -3.70 -7.38
CA GLU A 274 18.44 -4.84 -8.10
C GLU A 274 17.56 -5.69 -7.19
N SER A 275 16.49 -6.26 -7.75
CA SER A 275 15.61 -7.18 -7.01
C SER A 275 16.37 -8.45 -6.64
N VAL A 276 16.25 -8.86 -5.38
CA VAL A 276 16.94 -10.02 -4.82
C VAL A 276 16.01 -10.78 -3.88
N LEU A 277 16.18 -12.09 -3.84
CA LEU A 277 15.48 -13.00 -2.94
C LEU A 277 16.47 -13.63 -1.97
N GLU A 278 16.30 -13.35 -0.69
CA GLU A 278 17.05 -13.98 0.40
C GLU A 278 16.28 -15.20 0.93
N VAL A 279 16.88 -16.39 0.88
CA VAL A 279 16.20 -17.65 1.19
C VAL A 279 16.92 -18.41 2.30
N TRP A 280 16.20 -18.76 3.36
CA TRP A 280 16.65 -19.68 4.41
C TRP A 280 15.92 -21.01 4.27
N LYS A 281 16.62 -22.09 3.91
CA LYS A 281 16.01 -23.42 3.84
C LYS A 281 15.62 -23.93 5.23
N PRO A 282 14.77 -24.97 5.35
CA PRO A 282 14.32 -25.45 6.64
C PRO A 282 15.50 -25.87 7.52
N GLY A 283 15.60 -25.29 8.70
CA GLY A 283 16.68 -25.55 9.67
C GLY A 283 17.99 -24.77 9.44
N GLU A 284 18.15 -24.08 8.31
CA GLU A 284 19.31 -23.23 8.06
C GLU A 284 19.22 -21.91 8.83
N LYS A 285 20.37 -21.41 9.30
CA LYS A 285 20.45 -20.10 9.98
C LYS A 285 20.90 -18.97 9.05
N ARG A 286 21.60 -19.30 7.96
CA ARG A 286 22.13 -18.35 6.99
C ARG A 286 21.35 -18.51 5.69
N ALA A 287 21.15 -17.40 4.99
CA ALA A 287 20.45 -17.44 3.72
C ALA A 287 21.38 -17.66 2.53
N THR A 288 20.76 -18.00 1.42
CA THR A 288 21.30 -17.82 0.07
C THR A 288 20.64 -16.60 -0.57
N LEU A 289 21.43 -15.75 -1.22
CA LEU A 289 20.93 -14.66 -2.05
C LEU A 289 20.77 -15.15 -3.48
N LEU A 290 19.58 -14.96 -4.03
CA LEU A 290 19.23 -15.34 -5.39
C LEU A 290 18.87 -14.06 -6.16
N PRO A 291 19.51 -13.81 -7.32
CA PRO A 291 19.11 -12.71 -8.17
C PRO A 291 17.67 -12.95 -8.65
N VAL A 292 16.85 -11.91 -8.65
CA VAL A 292 15.51 -11.98 -9.20
C VAL A 292 15.56 -11.38 -10.60
N PRO A 293 15.12 -12.12 -11.63
CA PRO A 293 15.03 -11.56 -12.96
C PRO A 293 14.13 -10.34 -12.91
N ALA A 294 14.55 -9.24 -13.55
CA ALA A 294 13.81 -7.98 -13.53
C ALA A 294 12.31 -8.24 -13.78
N PRO A 295 11.41 -7.70 -12.93
CA PRO A 295 10.00 -7.81 -13.18
C PRO A 295 9.73 -7.29 -14.59
N SER A 296 8.86 -7.99 -15.31
CA SER A 296 8.52 -7.86 -16.74
C SER A 296 8.89 -6.51 -17.40
N PRO A 297 9.38 -6.49 -18.67
CA PRO A 297 10.03 -5.34 -19.34
C PRO A 297 9.23 -4.02 -19.45
N SER A 298 8.05 -3.91 -18.84
CA SER A 298 7.31 -2.67 -18.70
C SER A 298 8.04 -1.58 -17.89
N GLY A 299 9.18 -1.85 -17.24
CA GLY A 299 10.14 -0.83 -16.75
C GLY A 299 9.57 0.27 -15.84
N GLY A 300 8.33 0.11 -15.39
CA GLY A 300 7.58 1.07 -14.60
C GLY A 300 7.70 0.68 -13.13
N GLN A 301 7.77 1.69 -12.27
CA GLN A 301 7.51 1.51 -10.84
C GLN A 301 6.23 0.68 -10.67
N SER A 302 6.27 -0.30 -9.76
CA SER A 302 5.06 -1.01 -9.34
C SER A 302 3.97 0.03 -9.07
N PRO A 303 2.73 -0.19 -9.55
CA PRO A 303 1.64 0.74 -9.28
C PRO A 303 1.64 1.05 -7.79
N GLY A 304 1.45 2.31 -7.39
CA GLY A 304 1.56 2.71 -5.98
C GLY A 304 0.63 1.94 -5.02
N ASP A 305 -0.37 1.25 -5.57
CA ASP A 305 -1.34 0.44 -4.85
C ASP A 305 -1.03 -1.08 -4.86
N ALA A 306 -0.03 -1.54 -5.63
CA ALA A 306 0.35 -2.94 -5.69
C ALA A 306 1.07 -3.37 -4.40
N ARG A 307 0.67 -4.52 -3.86
CA ARG A 307 1.28 -5.09 -2.64
C ARG A 307 2.38 -6.06 -3.01
N THR A 308 3.54 -5.87 -2.38
CA THR A 308 4.63 -6.86 -2.41
C THR A 308 4.31 -7.99 -1.42
N LEU A 309 4.18 -9.22 -1.90
CA LEU A 309 3.78 -10.37 -1.08
C LEU A 309 4.63 -11.60 -1.37
N ILE A 310 4.89 -12.41 -0.35
CA ILE A 310 5.40 -13.78 -0.50
C ILE A 310 4.35 -14.74 0.05
N LEU A 311 3.85 -15.62 -0.79
CA LEU A 311 2.75 -16.54 -0.48
C LEU A 311 3.20 -17.99 -0.69
N PRO A 312 2.69 -18.96 0.08
CA PRO A 312 2.99 -20.38 -0.15
C PRO A 312 2.56 -20.84 -1.55
N GLY A 313 3.42 -21.58 -2.24
CA GLY A 313 3.17 -22.14 -3.57
C GLY A 313 2.46 -23.51 -3.53
N PRO A 314 2.30 -24.16 -4.70
CA PRO A 314 1.65 -25.48 -4.81
C PRO A 314 2.43 -26.62 -4.16
N GLY A 315 3.76 -26.61 -4.28
CA GLY A 315 4.64 -27.65 -3.76
C GLY A 315 5.25 -27.33 -2.39
N GLU A 316 5.82 -28.36 -1.77
CA GLU A 316 6.75 -28.19 -0.66
C GLU A 316 7.98 -27.41 -1.15
N GLY A 317 8.39 -26.38 -0.43
CA GLY A 317 9.49 -25.51 -0.86
C GLY A 317 9.16 -24.53 -1.99
N GLU A 318 7.89 -24.43 -2.42
CA GLU A 318 7.47 -23.46 -3.43
C GLU A 318 6.83 -22.21 -2.83
N ALA A 319 7.03 -21.07 -3.50
CA ALA A 319 6.40 -19.80 -3.14
C ALA A 319 6.02 -18.97 -4.37
N TRP A 320 4.98 -18.17 -4.22
CA TRP A 320 4.65 -17.08 -5.13
C TRP A 320 5.23 -15.77 -4.57
N ILE A 321 5.87 -14.98 -5.42
CA ILE A 321 6.28 -13.61 -5.10
C ILE A 321 5.47 -12.69 -6.00
N VAL A 322 4.77 -11.73 -5.39
CA VAL A 322 3.91 -10.78 -6.08
C VAL A 322 4.48 -9.38 -5.85
N ASP A 323 4.69 -8.62 -6.92
CA ASP A 323 5.22 -7.25 -6.93
C ASP A 323 4.77 -6.55 -8.21
N GLY A 324 3.46 -6.40 -8.42
CA GLY A 324 2.90 -5.94 -9.70
C GLY A 324 2.97 -6.97 -10.83
N GLY A 325 3.99 -7.83 -10.85
CA GLY A 325 4.04 -9.09 -11.58
C GLY A 325 3.91 -10.30 -10.64
N VAL A 326 4.13 -11.51 -11.17
CA VAL A 326 4.20 -12.73 -10.37
C VAL A 326 5.43 -13.54 -10.74
N LEU A 327 6.17 -13.97 -9.72
CA LEU A 327 7.27 -14.92 -9.81
C LEU A 327 6.89 -16.20 -9.07
N ARG A 328 7.39 -17.34 -9.55
CA ARG A 328 7.35 -18.62 -8.86
C ARG A 328 8.76 -18.97 -8.41
N TYR A 329 8.94 -19.12 -7.11
CA TYR A 329 10.12 -19.75 -6.55
C TYR A 329 9.89 -21.27 -6.51
N HIS A 330 10.68 -22.01 -7.28
CA HIS A 330 10.64 -23.48 -7.34
C HIS A 330 12.01 -24.02 -7.72
N GLY A 331 12.44 -25.11 -7.08
CA GLY A 331 13.73 -25.74 -7.37
C GLY A 331 14.95 -24.88 -7.02
N GLY A 332 14.80 -23.91 -6.11
CA GLY A 332 15.89 -23.01 -5.70
C GLY A 332 16.07 -21.77 -6.58
N GLU A 333 15.16 -21.50 -7.52
CA GLU A 333 15.24 -20.35 -8.42
C GLU A 333 13.90 -19.59 -8.50
N PRO A 334 13.90 -18.26 -8.45
CA PRO A 334 12.73 -17.45 -8.80
C PRO A 334 12.61 -17.33 -10.33
N ARG A 335 11.42 -17.64 -10.88
CA ARG A 335 11.14 -17.51 -12.31
C ARG A 335 9.86 -16.69 -12.55
N PRO A 336 9.85 -15.77 -13.52
CA PRO A 336 8.64 -15.05 -13.86
C PRO A 336 7.62 -16.00 -14.47
N ILE A 337 6.34 -15.74 -14.20
CA ILE A 337 5.22 -16.40 -14.88
C ILE A 337 4.47 -15.37 -15.72
N ASP A 338 3.77 -15.85 -16.75
CA ASP A 338 2.93 -14.99 -17.58
C ASP A 338 1.87 -14.27 -16.73
N PRO A 339 1.58 -12.99 -17.01
CA PRO A 339 0.53 -12.26 -16.28
C PRO A 339 -0.86 -12.84 -16.59
N PRO A 340 -1.87 -12.63 -15.71
CA PRO A 340 -3.23 -13.11 -15.95
C PRO A 340 -3.87 -12.56 -17.23
N ALA A 341 -3.46 -11.37 -17.65
CA ALA A 341 -3.81 -10.75 -18.92
C ALA A 341 -2.63 -9.92 -19.44
N LYS A 342 -2.56 -9.71 -20.77
CA LYS A 342 -1.47 -8.97 -21.41
C LYS A 342 -1.41 -7.53 -20.87
N GLY A 343 -0.28 -7.16 -20.27
CA GLY A 343 -0.04 -5.83 -19.73
C GLY A 343 -0.73 -5.54 -18.39
N ALA A 344 -1.39 -6.55 -17.79
CA ALA A 344 -2.07 -6.35 -16.52
C ALA A 344 -1.11 -6.38 -15.34
N HIS A 345 -1.39 -5.54 -14.34
CA HIS A 345 -0.63 -5.49 -13.09
C HIS A 345 -1.38 -6.20 -11.96
N VAL A 346 -0.71 -7.11 -11.27
CA VAL A 346 -1.26 -7.78 -10.09
C VAL A 346 -1.16 -6.85 -8.88
N LEU A 347 -2.31 -6.42 -8.37
CA LEU A 347 -2.41 -5.48 -7.26
C LEU A 347 -2.28 -6.18 -5.90
N THR A 348 -2.85 -7.37 -5.77
CA THR A 348 -2.81 -8.19 -4.56
C THR A 348 -3.14 -9.64 -4.91
N ALA A 349 -2.78 -10.56 -4.03
CA ALA A 349 -3.05 -11.98 -4.22
C ALA A 349 -3.18 -12.73 -2.89
N SER A 350 -3.73 -13.93 -2.95
CA SER A 350 -3.78 -14.88 -1.84
C SER A 350 -3.63 -16.30 -2.38
N ALA A 351 -2.88 -17.13 -1.65
CA ALA A 351 -2.70 -18.53 -2.00
C ALA A 351 -3.68 -19.41 -1.23
N ALA A 352 -4.31 -20.35 -1.94
CA ALA A 352 -5.17 -21.36 -1.35
C ALA A 352 -4.35 -22.56 -0.81
N PRO A 353 -4.90 -23.34 0.14
CA PRO A 353 -4.25 -24.56 0.64
C PRO A 353 -3.95 -25.61 -0.44
N ASP A 354 -4.67 -25.60 -1.56
CA ASP A 354 -4.42 -26.51 -2.68
C ASP A 354 -3.30 -26.02 -3.64
N GLY A 355 -2.76 -24.81 -3.41
CA GLY A 355 -1.72 -24.21 -4.24
C GLY A 355 -2.22 -23.19 -5.25
N THR A 356 -3.54 -23.08 -5.43
CA THR A 356 -4.15 -22.12 -6.35
C THR A 356 -3.81 -20.70 -5.91
N LEU A 357 -3.26 -19.90 -6.82
CA LEU A 357 -3.03 -18.47 -6.59
C LEU A 357 -4.25 -17.68 -7.06
N TRP A 358 -4.89 -16.96 -6.16
CA TRP A 358 -5.94 -16.00 -6.48
C TRP A 358 -5.33 -14.61 -6.55
N ALA A 359 -5.48 -13.94 -7.69
CA ALA A 359 -4.86 -12.65 -7.93
C ALA A 359 -5.88 -11.64 -8.46
N ILE A 360 -5.76 -10.40 -8.00
CA ILE A 360 -6.49 -9.26 -8.57
C ILE A 360 -5.55 -8.54 -9.53
N ALA A 361 -5.94 -8.44 -10.80
CA ALA A 361 -5.21 -7.69 -11.81
C ALA A 361 -6.14 -6.68 -12.48
N ASP A 362 -5.78 -5.40 -12.42
CA ASP A 362 -6.58 -4.26 -12.92
C ASP A 362 -8.05 -4.26 -12.46
N GLY A 363 -8.31 -4.78 -11.26
CA GLY A 363 -9.64 -4.91 -10.66
C GLY A 363 -10.45 -6.14 -11.11
N ALA A 364 -9.92 -6.99 -11.99
CA ALA A 364 -10.48 -8.30 -12.31
C ALA A 364 -9.85 -9.40 -11.44
N LEU A 365 -10.62 -10.45 -11.16
CA LEU A 365 -10.17 -11.59 -10.35
C LEU A 365 -9.78 -12.77 -11.25
N PHE A 366 -8.62 -13.35 -10.97
CA PHE A 366 -8.10 -14.53 -11.67
C PHE A 366 -7.67 -15.60 -10.66
N ALA A 367 -7.80 -16.86 -11.07
CA ALA A 367 -7.25 -18.00 -10.36
C ALA A 367 -6.19 -18.69 -11.23
N ARG A 368 -5.01 -18.94 -10.69
CA ARG A 368 -3.98 -19.75 -11.34
C ARG A 368 -4.01 -21.16 -10.78
N LYS A 369 -4.37 -22.12 -11.63
CA LYS A 369 -4.32 -23.56 -11.32
C LYS A 369 -3.26 -24.22 -12.18
N GLY A 370 -2.20 -24.72 -11.55
CA GLY A 370 -1.02 -25.18 -12.28
C GLY A 370 -0.41 -24.04 -13.10
N GLU A 371 -0.37 -24.20 -14.43
CA GLU A 371 0.23 -23.22 -15.33
C GLU A 371 -0.75 -22.25 -16.00
N ALA A 372 -2.05 -22.45 -15.83
CA ALA A 372 -3.07 -21.67 -16.52
C ALA A 372 -3.70 -20.63 -15.59
N TRP A 373 -3.90 -19.43 -16.11
CA TRP A 373 -4.78 -18.42 -15.52
C TRP A 373 -6.20 -18.62 -16.01
N GLU A 374 -7.14 -18.64 -15.08
CA GLU A 374 -8.57 -18.71 -15.35
C GLU A 374 -9.23 -17.44 -14.80
N PRO A 375 -10.01 -16.71 -15.62
CA PRO A 375 -10.88 -15.65 -15.12
C PRO A 375 -11.87 -16.22 -14.10
N ALA A 376 -12.01 -15.55 -12.96
CA ALA A 376 -13.01 -15.88 -11.96
C ALA A 376 -14.07 -14.78 -11.95
N PRO A 377 -15.13 -14.92 -12.78
CA PRO A 377 -16.09 -13.84 -13.01
C PRO A 377 -16.74 -13.42 -11.69
N LEU A 378 -16.66 -12.12 -11.41
CA LEU A 378 -17.43 -11.45 -10.38
C LEU A 378 -18.79 -11.03 -10.96
N PRO A 379 -19.76 -10.65 -10.11
CA PRO A 379 -21.02 -10.08 -10.59
C PRO A 379 -20.78 -8.87 -11.54
N ASP A 380 -21.68 -8.67 -12.49
CA ASP A 380 -21.49 -7.69 -13.56
C ASP A 380 -21.21 -6.27 -13.05
N GLY A 381 -20.17 -5.64 -13.63
CA GLY A 381 -19.77 -4.27 -13.32
C GLY A 381 -19.00 -4.09 -12.02
N VAL A 382 -18.70 -5.17 -11.30
CA VAL A 382 -18.01 -5.13 -10.01
C VAL A 382 -16.49 -5.27 -10.18
N LYS A 383 -15.72 -4.38 -9.53
CA LYS A 383 -14.25 -4.47 -9.43
C LYS A 383 -13.82 -5.03 -8.08
N ALA A 384 -12.86 -5.94 -8.11
CA ALA A 384 -12.21 -6.48 -6.94
C ALA A 384 -11.24 -5.47 -6.33
N GLN A 385 -11.22 -5.40 -5.00
CA GLN A 385 -10.36 -4.52 -4.20
C GLN A 385 -9.38 -5.32 -3.34
N ASP A 386 -9.83 -6.46 -2.79
CA ASP A 386 -8.99 -7.35 -2.01
C ASP A 386 -9.46 -8.80 -2.16
N VAL A 387 -8.53 -9.75 -2.02
CA VAL A 387 -8.81 -11.18 -2.06
C VAL A 387 -8.05 -11.88 -0.94
N ALA A 388 -8.72 -12.80 -0.25
CA ALA A 388 -8.10 -13.64 0.75
C ALA A 388 -8.69 -15.05 0.71
N VAL A 389 -7.86 -16.06 0.98
CA VAL A 389 -8.29 -17.46 1.03
C VAL A 389 -8.10 -18.01 2.43
N GLY A 390 -9.17 -18.58 2.98
CA GLY A 390 -9.14 -19.25 4.28
C GLY A 390 -8.44 -20.60 4.25
N SER A 391 -8.05 -21.10 5.42
CA SER A 391 -7.46 -22.43 5.56
C SER A 391 -8.42 -23.57 5.20
N ASP A 392 -9.72 -23.28 5.17
CA ASP A 392 -10.80 -24.15 4.71
C ASP A 392 -11.00 -24.13 3.18
N GLY A 393 -10.20 -23.35 2.46
CA GLY A 393 -10.30 -23.14 1.01
C GLY A 393 -11.37 -22.14 0.59
N ALA A 394 -12.08 -21.48 1.52
CA ALA A 394 -13.04 -20.44 1.18
C ALA A 394 -12.31 -19.23 0.59
N VAL A 395 -12.76 -18.78 -0.59
CA VAL A 395 -12.23 -17.60 -1.26
C VAL A 395 -13.14 -16.43 -0.95
N TRP A 396 -12.57 -15.41 -0.33
CA TRP A 396 -13.25 -14.17 0.04
C TRP A 396 -12.74 -13.02 -0.81
N VAL A 397 -13.65 -12.20 -1.32
CA VAL A 397 -13.33 -11.09 -2.22
C VAL A 397 -14.09 -9.86 -1.75
N ALA A 398 -13.39 -8.75 -1.54
CA ALA A 398 -14.00 -7.44 -1.33
C ALA A 398 -14.18 -6.80 -2.71
N ALA A 399 -15.41 -6.57 -3.14
CA ALA A 399 -15.70 -6.05 -4.47
C ALA A 399 -17.07 -5.37 -4.55
N GLY A 400 -17.16 -4.22 -5.24
CA GLY A 400 -18.45 -3.58 -5.53
C GLY A 400 -19.24 -3.19 -4.28
N GLY A 401 -18.53 -2.78 -3.23
CA GLY A 401 -19.13 -2.48 -1.93
C GLY A 401 -19.68 -3.72 -1.21
N ALA A 402 -19.24 -4.94 -1.54
CA ALA A 402 -19.67 -6.14 -0.83
C ALA A 402 -18.49 -7.07 -0.53
N ILE A 403 -18.65 -7.92 0.49
CA ILE A 403 -17.82 -9.10 0.70
C ILE A 403 -18.51 -10.25 -0.01
N LEU A 404 -17.80 -10.87 -0.94
CA LEU A 404 -18.24 -12.03 -1.69
C LEU A 404 -17.49 -13.27 -1.23
N LYS A 405 -18.12 -14.44 -1.30
CA LYS A 405 -17.53 -15.73 -0.90
C LYS A 405 -17.76 -16.80 -1.97
N ARG A 406 -16.78 -17.68 -2.14
CA ARG A 406 -16.88 -18.92 -2.90
C ARG A 406 -16.25 -20.09 -2.14
N GLY A 407 -16.99 -21.18 -1.96
CA GLY A 407 -16.51 -22.44 -1.39
C GLY A 407 -16.22 -22.39 0.12
N GLY A 408 -15.45 -23.40 0.59
CA GLY A 408 -15.08 -23.60 1.99
C GLY A 408 -15.58 -24.93 2.57
N ALA A 409 -14.76 -25.61 3.36
CA ALA A 409 -15.17 -26.82 4.08
C ALA A 409 -16.23 -26.47 5.14
N GLY A 410 -17.43 -27.02 5.01
CA GLY A 410 -18.53 -26.79 5.97
C GLY A 410 -19.62 -25.84 5.50
N GLU A 411 -19.72 -25.56 4.21
CA GLU A 411 -20.91 -24.94 3.60
C GLU A 411 -22.10 -25.92 3.63
N ALA A 412 -22.56 -26.27 4.84
CA ALA A 412 -23.98 -26.52 5.05
C ALA A 412 -24.67 -25.20 4.69
N ALA A 413 -25.68 -25.26 3.81
CA ALA A 413 -26.42 -24.11 3.29
C ALA A 413 -27.10 -23.29 4.40
N GLY A 414 -26.31 -22.57 5.20
CA GLY A 414 -26.77 -21.53 6.08
C GLY A 414 -27.51 -20.53 5.20
N ALA A 415 -28.71 -20.14 5.64
CA ALA A 415 -29.60 -19.29 4.86
C ALA A 415 -28.80 -18.12 4.27
N ALA A 416 -28.84 -18.00 2.94
CA ALA A 416 -28.21 -16.89 2.26
C ALA A 416 -28.67 -15.60 2.95
N PRO A 417 -27.76 -14.67 3.28
CA PRO A 417 -28.18 -13.37 3.76
C PRO A 417 -29.18 -12.79 2.74
N GLY A 418 -30.21 -12.10 3.22
CA GLY A 418 -31.23 -11.49 2.36
C GLY A 418 -30.59 -10.67 1.23
N PRO A 419 -31.33 -10.32 0.17
CA PRO A 419 -30.77 -9.79 -1.07
C PRO A 419 -29.83 -8.60 -0.82
N ILE A 420 -28.53 -8.83 -0.99
CA ILE A 420 -27.50 -7.79 -0.89
C ILE A 420 -27.45 -7.10 -2.24
N GLN A 421 -27.80 -5.82 -2.27
CA GLN A 421 -27.66 -5.00 -3.48
C GLN A 421 -26.19 -4.67 -3.66
N LEU A 422 -25.56 -5.34 -4.63
CA LEU A 422 -24.22 -4.98 -5.05
C LEU A 422 -24.26 -3.55 -5.56
N GLN A 423 -23.40 -2.69 -5.01
CA GLN A 423 -23.22 -1.38 -5.58
C GLN A 423 -22.48 -1.59 -6.89
N GLN A 424 -23.23 -1.57 -8.00
CA GLN A 424 -22.67 -1.23 -9.30
C GLN A 424 -22.15 0.18 -9.14
N GLY A 425 -20.88 0.30 -8.71
CA GLY A 425 -20.31 1.59 -8.42
C GLY A 425 -20.51 2.46 -9.66
N PRO A 426 -21.16 3.64 -9.56
CA PRO A 426 -20.92 4.64 -10.58
C PRO A 426 -19.39 4.73 -10.69
N PRO A 427 -18.80 4.71 -11.90
CA PRO A 427 -17.35 4.73 -12.05
C PRO A 427 -16.85 5.81 -11.10
N PRO A 428 -15.97 5.47 -10.13
CA PRO A 428 -15.59 6.39 -9.07
C PRO A 428 -15.29 7.69 -9.79
N LYS A 429 -16.11 8.73 -9.54
CA LYS A 429 -16.00 9.99 -10.30
C LYS A 429 -14.50 10.26 -10.30
N PRO A 430 -13.83 10.22 -11.48
CA PRO A 430 -12.40 10.30 -11.52
C PRO A 430 -12.06 11.43 -10.58
N ARG A 431 -11.29 11.16 -9.52
CA ARG A 431 -10.83 12.24 -8.64
C ARG A 431 -10.15 13.15 -9.63
N ALA A 432 -10.85 14.21 -10.04
CA ALA A 432 -10.38 15.07 -11.09
C ALA A 432 -9.02 15.45 -10.58
N THR A 433 -7.97 15.08 -11.32
CA THR A 433 -6.59 15.36 -10.95
C THR A 433 -6.56 16.86 -10.90
N ARG A 434 -6.86 17.41 -9.70
CA ARG A 434 -6.96 18.83 -9.52
C ARG A 434 -5.52 19.26 -9.69
N PRO A 435 -5.21 20.01 -10.76
CA PRO A 435 -3.86 20.47 -10.94
C PRO A 435 -3.47 21.20 -9.67
N PHE A 436 -2.22 21.00 -9.22
CA PHE A 436 -1.71 21.74 -8.08
C PHE A 436 -2.03 23.23 -8.28
N PRO A 437 -2.50 23.93 -7.23
CA PRO A 437 -2.82 25.34 -7.34
C PRO A 437 -1.66 26.10 -7.98
N ARG A 438 -1.92 26.80 -9.08
CA ARG A 438 -0.91 27.67 -9.69
C ARG A 438 -0.63 28.83 -8.73
N PRO A 439 0.57 29.43 -8.74
CA PRO A 439 0.79 30.69 -8.05
C PRO A 439 -0.28 31.73 -8.44
N GLY A 440 -0.75 32.50 -7.46
CA GLY A 440 -1.70 33.60 -7.72
C GLY A 440 -1.09 34.69 -8.59
N GLY A 441 -1.93 35.54 -9.17
CA GLY A 441 -1.49 36.59 -10.07
C GLY A 441 -2.62 37.47 -10.61
N PRO A 442 -2.29 38.51 -11.39
CA PRO A 442 -3.29 39.42 -11.97
C PRO A 442 -4.22 38.73 -12.98
N GLU A 443 -3.73 37.68 -13.66
CA GLU A 443 -4.52 36.87 -14.62
C GLU A 443 -5.32 35.75 -13.94
N CYS A 444 -5.18 35.60 -12.61
CA CYS A 444 -5.89 34.54 -11.91
C CYS A 444 -7.39 34.87 -11.80
N PRO A 445 -8.30 34.02 -12.29
CA PRO A 445 -9.75 34.25 -12.18
C PRO A 445 -10.21 34.40 -10.73
N GLN A 446 -9.58 33.64 -9.83
CA GLN A 446 -9.89 33.66 -8.41
C GLN A 446 -8.60 33.58 -7.58
N ASN A 447 -8.11 34.74 -7.15
CA ASN A 447 -7.02 34.79 -6.19
C ASN A 447 -7.53 34.31 -4.82
N LEU A 448 -6.85 33.31 -4.26
CA LEU A 448 -7.08 32.76 -2.93
C LEU A 448 -5.83 33.00 -2.08
N VAL A 449 -5.99 33.70 -0.96
CA VAL A 449 -4.91 33.85 0.02
C VAL A 449 -5.07 32.77 1.08
N VAL A 450 -4.21 31.76 1.06
CA VAL A 450 -4.14 30.71 2.09
C VAL A 450 -3.41 31.30 3.29
N LEU A 451 -4.13 31.49 4.40
CA LEU A 451 -3.62 32.16 5.60
C LEU A 451 -3.00 31.16 6.57
N TYR A 452 -3.71 30.07 6.86
CA TYR A 452 -3.27 29.04 7.80
C TYR A 452 -3.73 27.66 7.37
N THR A 453 -2.90 26.69 7.70
CA THR A 453 -3.27 25.29 7.69
C THR A 453 -3.83 24.91 9.05
N PHE A 454 -4.98 24.23 9.08
CA PHE A 454 -5.52 23.68 10.33
C PHE A 454 -4.65 22.52 10.80
N SER A 455 -4.41 22.46 12.12
CA SER A 455 -4.06 21.18 12.71
C SER A 455 -5.26 20.24 12.58
N LYS A 456 -5.00 18.93 12.45
CA LYS A 456 -6.06 17.92 12.44
C LYS A 456 -6.89 17.92 13.73
N THR A 457 -6.36 18.48 14.83
CA THR A 457 -7.00 18.58 16.16
C THR A 457 -7.77 19.88 16.38
N ALA A 458 -7.65 20.88 15.50
CA ALA A 458 -8.39 22.12 15.65
C ALA A 458 -9.90 21.86 15.46
N PRO A 459 -10.76 22.34 16.37
CA PRO A 459 -12.19 22.09 16.27
C PRO A 459 -12.76 22.82 15.05
N ASP A 460 -13.89 22.33 14.53
CA ASP A 460 -14.52 22.84 13.30
C ASP A 460 -14.91 24.32 13.43
N ASP A 461 -15.24 24.76 14.64
CA ASP A 461 -15.65 26.11 15.01
C ASP A 461 -14.50 27.02 15.48
N TYR A 462 -13.23 26.60 15.32
CA TYR A 462 -12.07 27.42 15.71
C TYR A 462 -12.14 28.84 15.12
N ASP A 463 -11.91 29.86 15.94
CA ASP A 463 -12.28 31.25 15.63
C ASP A 463 -11.09 32.14 15.21
N PHE A 464 -9.87 31.60 15.19
CA PHE A 464 -8.66 32.27 14.69
C PHE A 464 -8.35 33.64 15.33
N PRO A 465 -8.14 33.69 16.65
CA PRO A 465 -8.03 34.95 17.40
C PRO A 465 -6.88 35.84 16.91
N MET A 466 -5.77 35.25 16.47
CA MET A 466 -4.62 36.01 15.96
C MET A 466 -4.91 36.68 14.62
N THR A 467 -5.56 35.98 13.69
CA THR A 467 -5.99 36.54 12.41
C THR A 467 -7.02 37.65 12.61
N ARG A 468 -8.01 37.41 13.49
CA ARG A 468 -9.01 38.41 13.89
C ARG A 468 -8.36 39.68 14.42
N LYS A 469 -7.39 39.54 15.33
CA LYS A 469 -6.63 40.66 15.90
C LYS A 469 -5.84 41.43 14.82
N ALA A 470 -5.19 40.73 13.89
CA ALA A 470 -4.42 41.35 12.81
C ALA A 470 -5.30 42.18 11.84
N LEU A 471 -6.55 41.74 11.64
CA LEU A 471 -7.51 42.35 10.71
C LEU A 471 -8.45 43.38 11.38
N LYS A 472 -8.44 43.49 12.70
CA LYS A 472 -9.25 44.47 13.43
C LYS A 472 -8.89 45.91 13.01
N GLY A 473 -9.92 46.69 12.66
CA GLY A 473 -9.82 48.06 12.15
C GLY A 473 -9.45 48.17 10.68
N ARG A 474 -9.25 47.05 9.96
CA ARG A 474 -8.74 47.04 8.58
C ARG A 474 -9.85 46.87 7.57
N THR A 475 -10.71 47.88 7.45
CA THR A 475 -11.88 47.83 6.55
C THR A 475 -11.52 47.79 5.07
N GLU A 476 -10.27 48.08 4.69
CA GLU A 476 -9.76 47.89 3.33
C GLU A 476 -9.87 46.44 2.84
N PHE A 477 -9.95 45.46 3.75
CA PHE A 477 -10.16 44.05 3.43
C PHE A 477 -11.64 43.64 3.39
N SER A 478 -12.59 44.57 3.50
CA SER A 478 -14.03 44.23 3.45
C SER A 478 -14.50 43.52 2.18
N PRO A 479 -13.85 43.67 1.00
CA PRO A 479 -14.19 42.87 -0.16
C PRO A 479 -13.69 41.40 -0.09
N ALA A 480 -12.86 41.06 0.89
CA ALA A 480 -12.36 39.70 1.05
C ALA A 480 -13.41 38.80 1.72
N ARG A 481 -13.63 37.61 1.15
CA ARG A 481 -14.50 36.58 1.73
C ARG A 481 -13.65 35.55 2.46
N PHE A 482 -13.61 35.63 3.79
CA PHE A 482 -12.87 34.70 4.64
C PHE A 482 -13.62 33.38 4.78
N VAL A 483 -12.93 32.28 4.52
CA VAL A 483 -13.51 30.95 4.42
C VAL A 483 -12.59 29.91 5.05
N VAL A 484 -13.18 28.83 5.54
CA VAL A 484 -12.48 27.57 5.78
C VAL A 484 -12.68 26.70 4.57
N THR A 485 -11.60 26.33 3.91
CA THR A 485 -11.62 25.48 2.72
C THR A 485 -11.09 24.09 3.05
N ARG A 486 -11.45 23.09 2.23
CA ARG A 486 -10.88 21.74 2.29
C ARG A 486 -10.22 21.45 0.95
N ASP A 487 -8.94 21.07 1.02
CA ASP A 487 -8.19 20.62 -0.14
C ASP A 487 -7.30 19.44 0.25
N MET A 488 -7.32 18.37 -0.57
CA MET A 488 -6.64 17.09 -0.29
C MET A 488 -6.82 16.56 1.14
N GLY A 489 -8.02 16.72 1.72
CA GLY A 489 -8.31 16.29 3.10
C GLY A 489 -7.73 17.18 4.20
N GLN A 490 -7.00 18.24 3.84
CA GLN A 490 -6.49 19.25 4.75
C GLN A 490 -7.41 20.47 4.75
N ARG A 491 -7.58 21.09 5.92
CA ARG A 491 -8.38 22.32 6.06
C ARG A 491 -7.48 23.53 6.11
N PHE A 492 -7.93 24.62 5.49
CA PHE A 492 -7.20 25.87 5.46
C PHE A 492 -8.11 27.04 5.83
N LEU A 493 -7.61 27.99 6.62
CA LEU A 493 -8.20 29.32 6.64
C LEU A 493 -7.67 30.05 5.42
N ALA A 494 -8.58 30.52 4.58
CA ALA A 494 -8.25 31.24 3.38
C ALA A 494 -9.17 32.45 3.18
N ALA A 495 -8.82 33.31 2.24
CA ALA A 495 -9.65 34.42 1.82
C ALA A 495 -9.71 34.48 0.30
N PHE A 496 -10.94 34.48 -0.24
CA PHE A 496 -11.16 34.86 -1.63
C PHE A 496 -11.08 36.38 -1.74
N VAL A 497 -10.25 36.88 -2.64
CA VAL A 497 -10.02 38.30 -2.83
C VAL A 497 -10.28 38.69 -4.29
N PRO A 498 -10.92 39.83 -4.56
CA PRO A 498 -11.31 40.21 -5.92
C PRO A 498 -10.15 40.71 -6.78
N SER A 499 -8.97 41.00 -6.19
CA SER A 499 -7.81 41.48 -6.95
C SER A 499 -6.48 40.99 -6.38
N TRP A 500 -5.48 40.94 -7.25
CA TRP A 500 -4.10 40.59 -6.91
C TRP A 500 -3.47 41.58 -5.93
N GLU A 501 -3.79 42.87 -6.05
CA GLU A 501 -3.30 43.93 -5.17
C GLU A 501 -3.88 43.80 -3.77
N LEU A 502 -5.14 43.38 -3.63
CA LEU A 502 -5.72 43.09 -2.33
C LEU A 502 -5.12 41.81 -1.73
N ALA A 503 -4.87 40.79 -2.57
CA ALA A 503 -4.23 39.55 -2.16
C ALA A 503 -2.86 39.78 -1.52
N LYS A 504 -1.99 40.56 -2.20
CA LYS A 504 -0.65 40.92 -1.71
C LYS A 504 -0.72 41.68 -0.39
N ARG A 505 -1.58 42.70 -0.30
CA ARG A 505 -1.74 43.48 0.95
C ARG A 505 -2.23 42.62 2.11
N LEU A 506 -3.16 41.70 1.85
CA LEU A 506 -3.65 40.77 2.88
C LEU A 506 -2.55 39.79 3.31
N GLN A 507 -1.81 39.21 2.35
CA GLN A 507 -0.68 38.32 2.63
C GLN A 507 0.39 39.01 3.49
N GLU A 508 0.82 40.21 3.08
CA GLU A 508 1.82 41.00 3.81
C GLU A 508 1.35 41.34 5.22
N ARG A 509 0.08 41.74 5.36
CA ARG A 509 -0.51 42.08 6.65
C ARG A 509 -0.49 40.90 7.61
N ILE A 510 -0.93 39.72 7.16
CA ILE A 510 -0.97 38.52 7.98
C ILE A 510 0.45 38.06 8.35
N LYS A 511 1.37 38.08 7.39
CA LYS A 511 2.79 37.76 7.61
C LYS A 511 3.43 38.67 8.67
N ALA A 512 3.09 39.95 8.69
CA ALA A 512 3.64 40.91 9.65
C ALA A 512 3.06 40.74 11.06
N ASP A 513 1.74 40.55 11.17
CA ASP A 513 1.03 40.64 12.45
C ASP A 513 0.80 39.29 13.14
N VAL A 514 0.91 38.18 12.41
CA VAL A 514 0.72 36.85 12.98
C VAL A 514 2.00 36.04 12.89
N HIS A 515 2.66 35.93 14.03
CA HIS A 515 3.94 35.25 14.17
C HIS A 515 3.85 33.77 13.73
N GLY A 516 4.84 33.34 12.93
CA GLY A 516 4.90 31.97 12.39
C GLY A 516 3.99 31.71 11.19
N SER A 517 3.20 32.70 10.74
CA SER A 517 2.40 32.56 9.53
C SER A 517 3.25 32.73 8.27
N THR A 518 2.99 31.88 7.27
CA THR A 518 3.59 31.96 5.94
C THR A 518 2.50 31.95 4.89
N PRO A 519 1.66 33.02 4.82
CA PRO A 519 0.52 33.04 3.92
C PRO A 519 0.99 32.94 2.47
N GLN A 520 0.22 32.25 1.62
CA GLN A 520 0.51 32.06 0.20
C GLN A 520 -0.67 32.52 -0.64
N ILE A 521 -0.40 33.08 -1.81
CA ILE A 521 -1.45 33.44 -2.77
C ILE A 521 -1.41 32.42 -3.89
N VAL A 522 -2.54 31.75 -4.10
CA VAL A 522 -2.70 30.71 -5.12
C VAL A 522 -3.90 31.02 -6.00
N CYS A 523 -3.88 30.45 -7.20
CA CYS A 523 -4.98 30.50 -8.14
C CYS A 523 -5.79 29.22 -8.06
N ALA A 524 -6.85 29.24 -7.25
CA ALA A 524 -7.66 28.05 -6.95
C ALA A 524 -9.08 28.40 -6.50
N GLU A 525 -10.01 27.47 -6.75
CA GLU A 525 -11.38 27.47 -6.26
C GLU A 525 -11.64 26.19 -5.43
N PRO A 526 -11.10 26.12 -4.20
CA PRO A 526 -11.28 24.94 -3.37
C PRO A 526 -12.72 24.83 -2.84
N GLU A 527 -13.06 23.66 -2.31
CA GLU A 527 -14.34 23.45 -1.64
C GLU A 527 -14.41 24.29 -0.36
N VAL A 528 -15.48 25.07 -0.20
CA VAL A 528 -15.73 25.88 0.99
C VAL A 528 -16.49 25.04 2.02
N VAL A 529 -15.87 24.79 3.16
CA VAL A 529 -16.49 24.08 4.29
C VAL A 529 -17.39 25.01 5.09
N ARG A 530 -16.92 26.23 5.36
CA ARG A 530 -17.71 27.30 5.99
C ARG A 530 -17.16 28.68 5.68
N GLU A 531 -18.03 29.68 5.75
CA GLU A 531 -17.65 31.09 5.68
C GLU A 531 -17.44 31.66 7.09
N LEU A 532 -16.40 32.48 7.26
CA LEU A 532 -16.11 33.20 8.49
C LEU A 532 -16.51 34.67 8.30
N LYS A 533 -17.70 35.03 8.79
CA LYS A 533 -18.21 36.41 8.73
C LYS A 533 -17.47 37.30 9.73
N LEU A 534 -16.30 37.80 9.34
CA LEU A 534 -15.47 38.65 10.18
C LEU A 534 -15.90 40.11 10.06
N ASP A 535 -16.37 40.70 11.16
CA ASP A 535 -16.52 42.15 11.26
C ASP A 535 -15.13 42.77 11.41
N LEU A 536 -14.64 43.36 10.32
CA LEU A 536 -13.31 43.96 10.28
C LEU A 536 -13.19 45.22 11.13
N LYS A 537 -14.29 45.84 11.60
CA LYS A 537 -14.21 46.98 12.52
C LYS A 537 -13.85 46.51 13.92
N THR A 538 -14.57 45.51 14.41
CA THR A 538 -14.44 44.99 15.78
C THR A 538 -13.41 43.87 15.89
N GLY A 539 -13.14 43.18 14.79
CA GLY A 539 -12.41 41.92 14.72
C GLY A 539 -13.25 40.74 15.22
N GLU A 540 -14.58 40.85 15.33
CA GLU A 540 -15.44 39.78 15.83
C GLU A 540 -16.04 38.91 14.72
N VAL A 541 -16.26 37.64 15.02
CA VAL A 541 -16.94 36.72 14.09
C VAL A 541 -18.43 36.82 14.37
N ALA A 542 -19.20 37.26 13.38
CA ALA A 542 -20.65 37.23 13.46
C ALA A 542 -21.11 35.76 13.51
N LYS A 543 -21.88 35.43 14.55
CA LYS A 543 -22.51 34.11 14.71
C LYS A 543 -23.62 33.90 13.69
#